data_AF-E4MQ39-F1
#
_entry.id   AF-E4MQ39-F1
#
_cell.length_a   1.000
_cell.length_b   1.000
_cell.length_c   1.000
_cell.angle_alpha   90.00
_cell.angle_beta   90.00
_cell.angle_gamma   90.00
#
_symmetry.space_group_name_H-M   'P 1'
#
loop_
_entity.id
_entity.type
_entity.pdbx_description
1 polymer ?
#
loop_
_entity_poly.entity_id
_entity_poly.type
_entity_poly.pdbx_seq_one_letter_code
_entity_poly.pdbx_strand_id
1 'polypeptide(L)'
;MELGFKSNIRYFSKYSQKDNSTKKAGHHLEGLFNDFKLHVRETIRVLKTNYGIEIDKEDIKDFEMYCKDVEKLTNIFHSLDKSSDSFRYPVDRNNNNSFDYKETINILDIKELFDRSIILLKFTTSLFEKYTILVDEVEDSYIHSEMINI
;
A
#
# COMPACT_ATOMS: atom_id res chain seq x y z
N MET A 1 9.28 5.40 0.71
CA MET A 1 8.19 4.57 0.15
C MET A 1 7.78 3.49 1.12
N GLU A 2 8.70 2.61 1.55
CA GLU A 2 8.47 1.59 2.59
C GLU A 2 7.72 2.12 3.82
N LEU A 3 8.20 3.21 4.44
CA LEU A 3 7.56 3.81 5.61
C LEU A 3 6.12 4.28 5.33
N GLY A 4 5.86 4.78 4.11
CA GLY A 4 4.53 5.19 3.68
C GLY A 4 3.57 4.01 3.60
N PHE A 5 4.00 2.87 3.04
CA PHE A 5 3.20 1.64 3.05
C PHE A 5 2.94 1.16 4.47
N LYS A 6 3.97 1.08 5.31
CA LYS A 6 3.83 0.65 6.71
C LYS A 6 2.85 1.53 7.49
N SER A 7 2.90 2.85 7.28
CA SER A 7 1.96 3.79 7.90
C SER A 7 0.52 3.56 7.43
N ASN A 8 0.30 3.41 6.12
CA ASN A 8 -1.03 3.15 5.58
C ASN A 8 -1.57 1.78 6.03
N ILE A 9 -0.76 0.73 5.98
CA ILE A 9 -1.13 -0.61 6.47
C ILE A 9 -1.56 -0.52 7.93
N ARG A 10 -0.78 0.16 8.78
CA ARG A 10 -1.13 0.37 10.18
C ARG A 10 -2.49 1.05 10.33
N TYR A 11 -2.77 2.08 9.55
CA TYR A 11 -4.07 2.75 9.55
C TYR A 11 -5.21 1.77 9.18
N PHE A 12 -5.11 1.12 8.02
CA PHE A 12 -6.16 0.23 7.51
C PHE A 12 -6.35 -1.04 8.33
N SER A 13 -5.32 -1.49 9.06
CA SER A 13 -5.39 -2.67 9.92
C SER A 13 -6.43 -2.56 11.03
N LYS A 14 -6.78 -1.34 11.47
CA LYS A 14 -7.87 -1.10 12.41
C LYS A 14 -9.21 -1.57 11.85
N TYR A 15 -9.42 -1.45 10.54
CA TYR A 15 -10.71 -1.67 9.89
C TYR A 15 -10.75 -2.95 9.04
N SER A 16 -9.61 -3.43 8.57
CA SER A 16 -9.55 -4.53 7.60
C SER A 16 -9.80 -5.91 8.21
N GLN A 17 -9.80 -6.04 9.54
CA GLN A 17 -9.88 -7.32 10.26
C GLN A 17 -8.83 -8.36 9.79
N LYS A 18 -7.69 -7.88 9.27
CA LYS A 18 -6.57 -8.71 8.84
C LYS A 18 -5.44 -8.51 9.81
N ASP A 19 -4.76 -9.60 10.13
CA ASP A 19 -3.59 -9.53 10.97
C ASP A 19 -2.46 -8.78 10.26
N ASN A 20 -1.76 -7.93 11.01
CA ASN A 20 -0.63 -7.18 10.52
C ASN A 20 0.55 -8.13 10.38
N SER A 21 0.62 -8.86 9.26
CA SER A 21 1.78 -9.68 8.94
C SER A 21 3.00 -8.84 8.51
N THR A 22 3.06 -7.55 8.86
CA THR A 22 4.20 -6.66 8.57
C THR A 22 5.54 -7.18 9.13
N LYS A 23 5.52 -8.15 10.06
CA LYS A 23 6.71 -8.93 10.47
C LYS A 23 7.25 -9.86 9.37
N LYS A 24 6.43 -10.28 8.42
CA LYS A 24 6.77 -11.18 7.29
C LYS A 24 7.10 -10.45 5.99
N ALA A 25 6.56 -9.25 5.77
CA ALA A 25 6.77 -8.49 4.52
C ALA A 25 8.21 -7.97 4.31
N GLY A 26 9.04 -7.97 5.36
CA GLY A 26 10.44 -7.56 5.27
C GLY A 26 10.63 -6.13 4.76
N HIS A 27 11.72 -5.90 4.03
CA HIS A 27 12.04 -4.64 3.34
C HIS A 27 11.66 -4.66 1.85
N HIS A 28 10.85 -5.63 1.43
CA HIS A 28 10.49 -5.81 0.02
C HIS A 28 9.31 -4.91 -0.36
N LEU A 29 9.56 -3.90 -1.20
CA LEU A 29 8.55 -2.92 -1.60
C LEU A 29 7.33 -3.55 -2.29
N GLU A 30 7.53 -4.57 -3.14
CA GLU A 30 6.44 -5.28 -3.80
C GLU A 30 5.53 -5.99 -2.79
N GLY A 31 6.12 -6.69 -1.82
CA GLY A 31 5.37 -7.34 -0.74
C GLY A 31 4.57 -6.34 0.09
N LEU A 32 5.22 -5.24 0.50
CA LEU A 32 4.55 -4.15 1.22
C LEU A 32 3.41 -3.51 0.42
N PHE A 33 3.56 -3.35 -0.89
CA PHE A 33 2.51 -2.81 -1.74
C PHE A 33 1.32 -3.76 -1.86
N ASN A 34 1.57 -5.07 -1.99
CA ASN A 34 0.51 -6.07 -2.02
C ASN A 34 -0.25 -6.16 -0.69
N ASP A 35 0.45 -6.10 0.44
CA ASP A 35 -0.17 -6.04 1.76
C ASP A 35 -1.03 -4.77 1.91
N PHE A 36 -0.51 -3.62 1.49
CA PHE A 36 -1.28 -2.37 1.48
C PHE A 36 -2.59 -2.49 0.67
N LYS A 37 -2.53 -3.01 -0.56
CA LYS A 37 -3.73 -3.24 -1.39
C LYS A 37 -4.72 -4.20 -0.71
N LEU A 38 -4.21 -5.27 -0.08
CA LEU A 38 -5.03 -6.23 0.65
C LEU A 38 -5.78 -5.55 1.79
N HIS A 39 -5.09 -4.77 2.63
CA HIS A 39 -5.71 -4.07 3.76
C HIS A 39 -6.78 -3.08 3.29
N VAL A 40 -6.53 -2.28 2.24
CA VAL A 40 -7.54 -1.34 1.70
C VAL A 40 -8.77 -2.10 1.17
N ARG A 41 -8.58 -3.15 0.37
CA ARG A 41 -9.69 -3.95 -0.19
C ARG A 41 -10.54 -4.60 0.90
N GLU A 42 -9.90 -5.11 1.93
CA GLU A 42 -10.59 -5.73 3.06
C GLU A 42 -11.31 -4.69 3.92
N THR A 43 -10.74 -3.48 4.12
CA THR A 43 -11.45 -2.36 4.73
C THR A 43 -12.73 -2.03 3.94
N ILE A 44 -12.65 -1.90 2.61
CA ILE A 44 -13.83 -1.66 1.76
C ILE A 44 -14.88 -2.78 1.94
N ARG A 45 -14.44 -4.04 1.99
CA ARG A 45 -15.32 -5.19 2.21
C ARG A 45 -16.02 -5.09 3.57
N VAL A 46 -15.27 -4.86 4.64
CA VAL A 46 -15.77 -4.76 6.02
C VAL A 46 -16.74 -3.59 6.17
N LEU A 47 -16.42 -2.42 5.62
CA LEU A 47 -17.30 -1.24 5.61
C LEU A 47 -18.67 -1.58 5.03
N LYS A 48 -18.69 -2.29 3.90
CA LYS A 48 -19.94 -2.71 3.26
C LYS A 48 -20.68 -3.79 4.05
N THR A 49 -20.00 -4.84 4.49
CA THR A 49 -20.67 -6.01 5.09
C THR A 49 -21.12 -5.78 6.53
N ASN A 50 -20.34 -5.04 7.31
CA ASN A 50 -20.57 -4.92 8.75
C ASN A 50 -21.28 -3.61 9.11
N TYR A 51 -21.06 -2.55 8.32
CA TYR A 51 -21.59 -1.20 8.61
C TYR A 51 -22.54 -0.69 7.52
N GLY A 52 -22.71 -1.40 6.41
CA GLY A 52 -23.57 -0.97 5.30
C GLY A 52 -23.06 0.28 4.57
N ILE A 53 -21.79 0.66 4.76
CA ILE A 53 -21.19 1.86 4.17
C ILE A 53 -20.70 1.51 2.76
N GLU A 54 -21.26 2.19 1.75
CA GLU A 54 -20.79 2.08 0.37
C GLU A 54 -19.75 3.15 0.04
N ILE A 55 -18.65 2.73 -0.58
CA ILE A 55 -17.60 3.62 -1.07
C ILE A 55 -17.99 4.17 -2.44
N ASP A 56 -17.76 5.46 -2.66
CA ASP A 56 -17.93 6.09 -3.97
C ASP A 56 -17.07 5.37 -5.03
N LYS A 57 -17.69 5.10 -6.18
CA LYS A 57 -17.03 4.44 -7.31
C LYS A 57 -15.87 5.28 -7.86
N GLU A 58 -15.97 6.61 -7.81
CA GLU A 58 -14.88 7.47 -8.27
C GLU A 58 -13.69 7.39 -7.31
N ASP A 59 -13.90 7.30 -5.99
CA ASP A 59 -12.81 7.10 -5.02
C ASP A 59 -12.07 5.77 -5.26
N ILE A 60 -12.81 4.68 -5.55
CA ILE A 60 -12.22 3.37 -5.88
C ILE A 60 -11.40 3.46 -7.16
N LYS A 61 -11.92 4.14 -8.17
CA LYS A 61 -11.26 4.30 -9.46
C LYS A 61 -9.98 5.13 -9.34
N ASP A 62 -10.01 6.20 -8.55
CA ASP A 62 -8.83 7.01 -8.24
C ASP A 62 -7.76 6.17 -7.53
N PHE A 63 -8.16 5.40 -6.50
CA PHE A 63 -7.26 4.49 -5.80
C PHE A 63 -6.59 3.48 -6.75
N GLU A 64 -7.36 2.80 -7.60
CA GLU A 64 -6.84 1.81 -8.56
C GLU A 64 -5.98 2.48 -9.65
N MET A 65 -6.29 3.72 -10.05
CA MET A 65 -5.44 4.49 -10.97
C MET A 65 -4.07 4.77 -10.36
N TYR A 66 -4.02 5.26 -9.12
CA TYR A 66 -2.75 5.53 -8.44
C TYR A 66 -1.96 4.25 -8.13
N CYS A 67 -2.64 3.12 -7.91
CA CYS A 67 -1.99 1.82 -7.75
C CYS A 67 -1.17 1.41 -8.99
N LYS A 68 -1.62 1.75 -10.21
CA LYS A 68 -0.91 1.39 -11.45
C LYS A 68 0.47 2.05 -11.56
N ASP A 69 0.59 3.30 -11.12
CA ASP A 69 1.87 4.00 -11.14
C ASP A 69 2.85 3.42 -10.12
N VAL A 70 2.34 3.09 -8.93
CA VAL A 70 3.13 2.42 -7.90
C VAL A 70 3.58 1.03 -8.35
N GLU A 71 2.72 0.26 -9.00
CA GLU A 71 3.04 -1.07 -9.52
C GLU A 71 4.18 -1.03 -10.56
N LYS A 72 4.11 -0.08 -11.50
CA LYS A 72 5.20 0.16 -12.45
C LYS A 72 6.50 0.47 -11.74
N LEU A 73 6.44 1.34 -10.71
CA LEU A 73 7.63 1.77 -9.98
C LEU A 73 8.24 0.64 -9.15
N THR A 74 7.43 -0.17 -8.47
CA THR A 74 7.92 -1.32 -7.69
C THR A 74 8.59 -2.34 -8.60
N ASN A 75 8.09 -2.54 -9.83
CA ASN A 75 8.72 -3.42 -10.81
C ASN A 75 10.07 -2.88 -11.28
N ILE A 76 10.17 -1.56 -11.53
CA ILE A 76 11.45 -0.93 -11.89
C ILE A 76 12.47 -1.11 -10.76
N PHE A 77 12.09 -0.82 -9.51
CA PHE A 77 12.98 -1.00 -8.37
C PHE A 77 13.35 -2.46 -8.13
N HIS A 78 12.44 -3.40 -8.35
CA HIS A 78 12.75 -4.83 -8.26
C HIS A 78 13.79 -5.25 -9.30
N SER A 79 13.64 -4.81 -10.55
CA SER A 79 14.60 -5.09 -11.62
C SER A 79 15.98 -4.49 -11.34
N LEU A 80 16.01 -3.26 -10.82
CA LEU A 80 17.23 -2.53 -10.50
C LEU A 80 17.97 -3.12 -9.28
N ASP A 81 17.25 -3.57 -8.25
CA ASP A 81 17.81 -4.12 -7.00
C ASP A 81 17.65 -5.65 -6.90
N LYS A 82 17.71 -6.36 -8.03
CA LYS A 82 17.52 -7.81 -8.05
C LYS A 82 18.53 -8.48 -7.10
N SER A 83 18.01 -9.15 -6.07
CA SER A 83 18.77 -9.80 -4.99
C SER A 83 19.67 -8.87 -4.15
N SER A 84 19.50 -7.56 -4.22
CA SER A 84 20.39 -6.55 -3.60
C SER A 84 21.86 -6.64 -4.02
N ASP A 85 22.13 -7.37 -5.10
CA ASP A 85 23.46 -7.65 -5.62
C ASP A 85 23.72 -6.82 -6.88
N SER A 86 22.69 -6.53 -7.70
CA SER A 86 22.86 -5.90 -9.01
C SER A 86 23.58 -4.56 -8.97
N PHE A 87 23.17 -3.62 -8.10
CA PHE A 87 23.86 -2.33 -7.97
C PHE A 87 25.24 -2.41 -7.31
N ARG A 88 25.52 -3.47 -6.57
CA ARG A 88 26.74 -3.59 -5.76
C ARG A 88 27.84 -4.32 -6.50
N TYR A 89 27.46 -5.25 -7.38
CA TYR A 89 28.38 -6.16 -8.04
C TYR A 89 28.06 -6.28 -9.54
N PRO A 90 29.08 -6.35 -10.41
CA PRO A 90 28.89 -6.47 -11.85
C PRO A 90 28.31 -7.84 -12.28
N VAL A 91 28.37 -8.84 -11.41
CA VAL A 91 27.84 -10.19 -11.64
C VAL A 91 27.02 -10.68 -10.45
N ASP A 92 26.04 -11.55 -10.73
CA ASP A 92 25.18 -12.20 -9.75
C ASP A 92 25.88 -13.41 -9.08
N ARG A 93 25.20 -14.06 -8.13
CA ARG A 93 25.71 -15.26 -7.42
C ARG A 93 25.97 -16.47 -8.32
N ASN A 94 25.42 -16.47 -9.53
CA ASN A 94 25.60 -17.51 -10.53
C ASN A 94 26.62 -17.09 -11.61
N ASN A 95 27.34 -15.99 -11.40
CA ASN A 95 28.34 -15.43 -12.32
C ASN A 95 27.77 -14.93 -13.66
N ASN A 96 26.46 -14.62 -13.72
CA ASN A 96 25.87 -13.89 -14.84
C ASN A 96 26.03 -12.39 -14.65
N ASN A 97 26.05 -11.61 -15.73
CA ASN A 97 26.07 -10.15 -15.62
C ASN A 97 24.83 -9.65 -14.87
N SER A 98 25.05 -8.78 -13.89
CA SER A 98 24.00 -8.16 -13.08
C SER A 98 23.10 -7.22 -13.89
N PHE A 99 23.64 -6.64 -14.97
CA PHE A 99 22.94 -5.76 -15.91
C PHE A 99 23.37 -6.06 -17.35
N ASP A 100 22.45 -5.84 -18.29
CA ASP A 100 22.81 -5.71 -19.70
C ASP A 100 23.40 -4.31 -19.93
N TYR A 101 24.62 -4.22 -20.45
CA TYR A 101 25.29 -2.96 -20.75
C TYR A 101 24.58 -2.12 -21.82
N LYS A 102 23.64 -2.71 -22.56
CA LYS A 102 22.77 -2.03 -23.53
C LYS A 102 21.50 -1.48 -22.91
N GLU A 103 21.12 -1.97 -21.73
CA GLU A 103 19.94 -1.49 -21.04
C GLU A 103 20.20 -0.06 -20.56
N THR A 104 19.31 0.84 -20.94
CA THR A 104 19.38 2.24 -20.53
C THR A 104 18.08 2.61 -19.84
N ILE A 105 18.21 3.32 -18.74
CA ILE A 105 17.09 3.77 -17.92
C ILE A 105 17.15 5.28 -17.81
N ASN A 106 16.04 5.94 -18.10
CA ASN A 106 15.91 7.37 -17.94
C ASN A 106 15.56 7.71 -16.48
N ILE A 107 16.50 8.33 -15.78
CA ILE A 107 16.34 8.71 -14.37
C ILE A 107 15.23 9.76 -14.20
N LEU A 108 15.03 10.64 -15.19
CA LEU A 108 13.97 11.64 -15.14
C LEU A 108 12.59 10.96 -15.13
N ASP A 109 12.38 9.97 -15.99
CA ASP A 109 11.11 9.23 -16.07
C ASP A 109 10.82 8.48 -14.75
N ILE A 110 11.86 7.91 -14.12
CA ILE A 110 11.73 7.29 -12.79
C ILE A 110 11.36 8.32 -11.74
N LYS A 111 11.98 9.51 -11.75
CA LYS A 111 11.69 10.56 -10.77
C LYS A 111 10.25 11.04 -10.89
N GLU A 112 9.78 11.27 -12.10
CA GLU A 112 8.39 11.67 -12.34
C GLU A 112 7.41 10.58 -11.89
N LEU A 113 7.69 9.31 -12.20
CA LEU A 113 6.88 8.18 -11.73
C LEU A 113 6.89 8.06 -10.21
N PHE A 114 8.03 8.29 -9.57
CA PHE A 114 8.15 8.32 -8.11
C PHE A 114 7.29 9.42 -7.50
N ASP A 115 7.33 10.64 -8.05
CA ASP A 115 6.53 11.76 -7.54
C ASP A 115 5.03 11.49 -7.64
N ARG A 116 4.57 10.91 -8.77
CA ARG A 116 3.17 10.47 -8.93
C ARG A 116 2.81 9.35 -7.96
N SER A 117 3.70 8.38 -7.78
CA SER A 117 3.50 7.23 -6.87
C SER A 117 3.38 7.64 -5.39
N ILE A 118 4.06 8.70 -4.98
CA ILE A 118 3.97 9.23 -3.61
C ILE A 118 2.56 9.78 -3.29
N ILE A 119 1.78 10.19 -4.29
CA ILE A 119 0.40 10.67 -4.11
C ILE A 119 -0.46 9.59 -3.46
N LEU A 120 -0.37 8.33 -3.93
CA LEU A 120 -1.08 7.20 -3.33
C LEU A 120 -0.82 7.13 -1.82
N LEU A 121 0.45 7.16 -1.44
CA LEU A 121 0.85 6.99 -0.04
C LEU A 121 0.42 8.14 0.87
N LYS A 122 0.34 9.36 0.34
CA LYS A 122 -0.03 10.54 1.11
C LYS A 122 -1.53 10.68 1.30
N PHE A 123 -2.32 10.35 0.27
CA PHE A 123 -3.73 10.72 0.24
C PHE A 123 -4.69 9.55 0.41
N THR A 124 -4.23 8.29 0.37
CA THR A 124 -5.14 7.14 0.55
C THR A 124 -5.85 7.20 1.90
N THR A 125 -5.14 7.46 3.00
CA THR A 125 -5.79 7.61 4.32
C THR A 125 -6.86 8.71 4.32
N SER A 126 -6.54 9.90 3.81
CA SER A 126 -7.50 11.02 3.75
C SER A 126 -8.70 10.74 2.86
N LEU A 127 -8.52 10.01 1.75
CA LEU A 127 -9.61 9.60 0.86
C LEU A 127 -10.60 8.69 1.57
N PHE A 128 -10.10 7.76 2.39
CA PHE A 128 -10.91 6.78 3.09
C PHE A 128 -11.40 7.23 4.48
N GLU A 129 -10.83 8.31 5.04
CA GLU A 129 -11.16 8.84 6.37
C GLU A 129 -12.65 9.13 6.53
N LYS A 130 -13.27 9.72 5.52
CA LYS A 130 -14.71 10.04 5.49
C LYS A 130 -15.64 8.82 5.66
N TYR A 131 -15.14 7.62 5.39
CA TYR A 131 -15.88 6.37 5.58
C TYR A 131 -15.53 5.69 6.89
N THR A 132 -14.26 5.71 7.27
CA THR A 132 -13.78 5.05 8.48
C THR A 132 -14.20 5.80 9.75
N ILE A 133 -14.40 7.13 9.69
CA ILE A 133 -14.92 7.88 10.82
C ILE A 133 -16.32 7.42 11.24
N LEU A 134 -17.14 6.99 10.28
CA LEU A 134 -18.48 6.44 10.55
C LEU A 134 -18.41 5.11 11.31
N VAL A 135 -17.35 4.32 11.09
CA VAL A 135 -17.10 3.10 11.87
C VAL A 135 -16.79 3.47 13.31
N ASP A 136 -15.89 4.43 13.51
CA ASP A 136 -15.49 4.89 14.85
C ASP A 136 -16.70 5.43 15.63
N GLU A 137 -17.56 6.23 15.00
CA GLU A 137 -18.79 6.74 15.60
C GLU A 137 -19.76 5.62 16.03
N VAL A 138 -19.91 4.60 15.18
CA VAL A 138 -20.77 3.44 15.47
C VAL A 138 -20.21 2.66 16.66
N GLU A 139 -18.91 2.33 16.65
CA GLU A 139 -18.27 1.58 17.73
C GLU A 139 -18.30 2.32 19.07
N ASP A 140 -18.04 3.63 19.06
CA ASP A 140 -18.11 4.47 20.28
C ASP A 140 -19.53 4.50 20.86
N SER A 141 -20.56 4.55 20.00
CA SER A 141 -21.96 4.53 20.44
C SER A 141 -22.34 3.20 21.11
N TYR A 142 -21.86 2.08 20.58
CA TYR A 142 -22.07 0.76 21.18
C TYR A 142 -21.41 0.65 22.55
N ILE A 143 -20.14 1.05 22.67
CA ILE A 143 -19.41 1.07 23.94
C ILE A 143 -20.15 1.91 24.98
N HIS A 144 -20.60 3.12 24.60
CA HIS A 144 -21.33 3.99 25.51
C HIS A 144 -22.64 3.36 25.99
N SER A 145 -23.36 2.67 25.10
CA SER A 145 -24.61 1.97 25.45
C SER A 145 -24.40 0.79 26.40
N GLU A 146 -23.30 0.05 26.27
CA GLU A 146 -22.97 -1.05 27.17
C GLU A 146 -22.59 -0.54 28.56
N MET A 147 -21.88 0.59 28.65
CA MET A 147 -21.48 1.18 29.94
C MET A 147 -22.66 1.75 30.75
N ILE A 148 -23.74 2.18 30.11
CA ILE A 148 -24.95 2.68 30.79
C ILE A 148 -25.80 1.51 31.35
N ASN A 149 -25.65 0.31 30.79
CA ASN A 149 -26.42 -0.88 31.18
C ASN A 149 -25.73 -1.75 32.26
N ILE A 150 -24.63 -1.27 32.85
CA ILE A 150 -23.90 -1.88 33.98
C ILE A 150 -24.12 -1.03 35.23
#